data_AF-A0A0S3TTS6-F1
#
_entry.id   AF-A0A0S3TTS6-F1
#
_cell.length_a   1.000
_cell.length_b   1.000
_cell.length_c   1.000
_cell.angle_alpha   90.00
_cell.angle_beta   90.00
_cell.angle_gamma   90.00
#
_symmetry.space_group_name_H-M   'P 1'
#
loop_
_entity.id
_entity.type
_entity.pdbx_description
1 polymer ?
#
loop_
_entity_poly.entity_id
_entity_poly.type
_entity_poly.pdbx_seq_one_letter_code
_entity_poly.pdbx_strand_id
1 'polypeptide(L)'
;MATTDFKDYYAVLGVSKTASADEIKQAFRKLARKYHPDVNPGNKQAEARFKEVNEAYEVLSDPDKRQKYDQFGQYWKQVGQGNPYGGVGVDMGGFDFSQYGSFDDFINELLGRFGGGSTRSTRQSYSYRTSTGAGPGGFGSFNDFGFQDAGVGTAQDTEAIISLTFSEAFHGVQKRFNLGNETIDVRIPAGAKPGTRLRVRGKGQISPLTQQRGDLYLKVELQSHPFFQFEGDNLVCEVPITPDEAVLGASIEVPTPDGSVNVKLPAGVRSGQSLRLRGKGWPQPKSGRGDQLVKIAIATPRDISQQEREYYEKIRAIRTYNPRSHLQNIRL
;
A
#
# COMPACT_ATOMS: atom_id res chain seq x y z
N MET A 1 -7.81 -47.94 0.53
CA MET A 1 -6.48 -47.50 1.01
C MET A 1 -6.59 -46.03 1.35
N ALA A 2 -6.46 -45.65 2.63
CA ALA A 2 -6.60 -44.26 3.06
C ALA A 2 -5.44 -43.45 2.46
N THR A 3 -5.73 -42.55 1.53
CA THR A 3 -4.76 -41.60 1.01
C THR A 3 -4.38 -40.67 2.17
N THR A 4 -3.12 -40.75 2.60
CA THR A 4 -2.54 -39.90 3.64
C THR A 4 -2.63 -38.44 3.21
N ASP A 5 -3.69 -37.76 3.62
CA ASP A 5 -4.09 -36.40 3.21
C ASP A 5 -3.28 -35.28 3.90
N PHE A 6 -2.02 -35.57 4.24
CA PHE A 6 -1.11 -34.61 4.86
C PHE A 6 -0.29 -33.90 3.78
N LYS A 7 -0.49 -32.58 3.64
CA LYS A 7 0.29 -31.76 2.70
C LYS A 7 1.58 -31.29 3.36
N ASP A 8 2.73 -31.69 2.81
CA ASP A 8 4.04 -31.19 3.23
C ASP A 8 4.31 -29.81 2.61
N TYR A 9 4.06 -28.74 3.36
CA TYR A 9 4.23 -27.37 2.89
C TYR A 9 5.68 -27.00 2.62
N TYR A 10 6.64 -27.67 3.28
CA TYR A 10 8.06 -27.50 2.96
C TYR A 10 8.35 -28.08 1.58
N ALA A 11 7.77 -29.23 1.24
CA ALA A 11 7.86 -29.82 -0.09
C ALA A 11 7.14 -28.98 -1.16
N VAL A 12 5.99 -28.37 -0.84
CA VAL A 12 5.25 -27.47 -1.75
C VAL A 12 6.09 -26.24 -2.12
N LEU A 13 6.79 -25.65 -1.14
CA LEU A 13 7.69 -24.52 -1.37
C LEU A 13 9.08 -24.93 -1.87
N GLY A 14 9.42 -26.22 -1.81
CA GLY A 14 10.73 -26.74 -2.21
C GLY A 14 11.86 -26.30 -1.27
N VAL A 15 11.57 -26.17 0.02
CA VAL A 15 12.51 -25.73 1.07
C VAL A 15 12.69 -26.84 2.12
N SER A 16 13.77 -26.78 2.91
CA SER A 16 13.99 -27.72 4.01
C SER A 16 13.12 -27.37 5.23
N LYS A 17 12.91 -28.34 6.13
CA LYS A 17 12.18 -28.11 7.39
C LYS A 17 12.90 -27.16 8.34
N THR A 18 14.21 -27.07 8.20
CA THR A 18 15.08 -26.15 8.95
C THR A 18 15.25 -24.80 8.25
N ALA A 19 14.51 -24.55 7.16
CA ALA A 19 14.63 -23.30 6.41
C ALA A 19 14.26 -22.09 7.28
N SER A 20 15.03 -21.03 7.13
CA SER A 20 14.77 -19.72 7.73
C SER A 20 13.53 -19.06 7.12
N ALA A 21 12.95 -18.09 7.83
CA ALA A 21 11.80 -17.32 7.32
C ALA A 21 12.13 -16.59 6.00
N ASP A 22 13.37 -16.14 5.83
CA ASP A 22 13.82 -15.50 4.60
C ASP A 22 13.90 -16.47 3.42
N GLU A 23 14.37 -17.70 3.63
CA GLU A 23 14.39 -18.74 2.59
C GLU A 23 12.97 -19.14 2.16
N ILE A 24 12.05 -19.29 3.12
CA ILE A 24 10.63 -19.57 2.86
C ILE A 24 10.01 -18.44 2.01
N LYS A 25 10.29 -17.19 2.37
CA LYS A 25 9.83 -16.00 1.64
C LYS A 25 10.42 -15.88 0.24
N GLN A 26 11.69 -16.23 0.07
CA GLN A 26 12.34 -16.23 -1.24
C GLN A 26 11.77 -17.32 -2.15
N ALA A 27 11.58 -18.53 -1.63
CA ALA A 27 10.98 -19.65 -2.36
C ALA A 27 9.53 -19.33 -2.79
N PHE A 28 8.73 -18.76 -1.88
CA PHE A 28 7.39 -18.27 -2.18
C PHE A 28 7.39 -17.26 -3.32
N ARG A 29 8.23 -16.22 -3.26
CA ARG A 29 8.29 -15.19 -4.32
C ARG A 29 8.64 -15.78 -5.69
N LYS A 30 9.53 -16.77 -5.73
CA LYS A 30 9.92 -17.46 -6.96
C LYS A 30 8.76 -18.26 -7.55
N LEU A 31 8.03 -19.01 -6.73
CA LEU A 31 6.90 -19.84 -7.15
C LEU A 31 5.65 -19.02 -7.46
N ALA A 32 5.37 -17.98 -6.68
CA ALA A 32 4.25 -17.06 -6.90
C ALA A 32 4.37 -16.33 -8.24
N ARG A 33 5.58 -15.88 -8.63
CA ARG A 33 5.82 -15.31 -9.97
C ARG A 33 5.67 -16.36 -11.07
N LYS A 34 6.11 -17.60 -10.83
CA LYS A 34 6.04 -18.70 -11.82
C LYS A 34 4.61 -19.12 -12.11
N TYR A 35 3.75 -19.13 -11.09
CA TYR A 35 2.36 -19.61 -11.19
C TYR A 35 1.32 -18.49 -11.12
N HIS A 36 1.72 -17.22 -11.24
CA HIS A 36 0.79 -16.10 -11.17
C HIS A 36 -0.29 -16.19 -12.27
N PRO A 37 -1.56 -15.88 -11.97
CA PRO A 37 -2.64 -15.88 -12.97
C PRO A 37 -2.35 -14.99 -14.18
N ASP A 38 -1.74 -13.81 -13.96
CA ASP A 38 -1.41 -12.87 -15.04
C ASP A 38 -0.37 -13.42 -16.03
N VAL A 39 0.57 -14.26 -15.58
CA VAL A 39 1.59 -14.86 -16.46
C VAL A 39 1.16 -16.23 -16.98
N ASN A 40 0.12 -16.84 -16.40
CA ASN A 40 -0.48 -18.10 -16.84
C ASN A 40 -2.02 -18.00 -16.97
N PRO A 41 -2.55 -17.10 -17.81
CA PRO A 41 -3.99 -16.91 -17.93
C PRO A 41 -4.68 -18.19 -18.44
N GLY A 42 -5.73 -18.62 -17.75
CA GLY A 42 -6.52 -19.80 -18.13
C GLY A 42 -5.88 -21.17 -17.82
N ASN A 43 -4.68 -21.22 -17.23
CA ASN A 43 -4.04 -22.47 -16.85
C ASN A 43 -4.51 -22.95 -15.47
N LYS A 44 -5.45 -23.90 -15.45
CA LYS A 44 -6.01 -24.49 -14.22
C LYS A 44 -4.97 -25.16 -13.32
N GLN A 45 -3.90 -25.74 -13.89
CA GLN A 45 -2.84 -26.37 -13.11
C GLN A 45 -1.96 -25.33 -12.42
N ALA A 46 -1.64 -24.22 -13.10
CA ALA A 46 -0.92 -23.12 -12.49
C ALA A 46 -1.73 -22.46 -11.37
N GLU A 47 -3.04 -22.31 -11.56
CA GLU A 47 -3.95 -21.78 -10.54
C GLU A 47 -4.00 -22.68 -9.29
N ALA A 48 -4.11 -24.00 -9.46
CA ALA A 48 -4.08 -24.96 -8.36
C ALA A 48 -2.75 -24.90 -7.60
N ARG A 49 -1.62 -24.88 -8.32
CA ARG A 49 -0.28 -24.73 -7.72
C ARG A 49 -0.10 -23.40 -7.01
N PHE A 50 -0.67 -22.32 -7.54
CA PHE A 50 -0.62 -21.01 -6.91
C PHE A 50 -1.39 -20.98 -5.58
N LYS A 51 -2.56 -21.64 -5.52
CA LYS A 51 -3.34 -21.79 -4.28
C LYS A 51 -2.56 -22.57 -3.22
N GLU A 52 -1.97 -23.70 -3.59
CA GLU A 52 -1.13 -24.51 -2.68
C GLU A 52 0.10 -23.73 -2.17
N VAL A 53 0.77 -22.98 -3.04
CA VAL A 53 1.96 -22.18 -2.69
C VAL A 53 1.59 -21.03 -1.74
N ASN A 54 0.44 -20.38 -1.96
CA ASN A 54 -0.05 -19.33 -1.05
C ASN A 54 -0.39 -19.92 0.33
N GLU A 55 -1.11 -21.04 0.36
CA GLU A 55 -1.47 -21.71 1.61
C GLU A 55 -0.22 -22.13 2.41
N ALA A 56 0.75 -22.75 1.74
CA ALA A 56 2.03 -23.12 2.36
C ALA A 56 2.76 -21.92 2.96
N TYR A 57 2.78 -20.78 2.26
CA TYR A 57 3.42 -19.56 2.75
C TYR A 57 2.65 -18.92 3.91
N GLU A 58 1.32 -18.88 3.88
CA GLU A 58 0.51 -18.34 4.99
C GLU A 58 0.72 -19.10 6.31
N VAL A 59 0.95 -20.41 6.22
CA VAL A 59 1.23 -21.27 7.39
C VAL A 59 2.69 -21.17 7.83
N LEU A 60 3.65 -21.21 6.89
CA LEU A 60 5.08 -21.29 7.24
C LEU A 60 5.75 -19.91 7.49
N SER A 61 5.13 -18.81 7.05
CA SER A 61 5.68 -17.46 7.24
C SER A 61 5.47 -16.90 8.65
N ASP A 62 4.46 -17.38 9.36
CA ASP A 62 4.13 -16.97 10.72
C ASP A 62 4.73 -17.98 11.72
N PRO A 63 5.57 -17.54 12.69
CA PRO A 63 6.22 -18.44 13.65
C PRO A 63 5.25 -19.30 14.45
N ASP A 64 4.12 -18.74 14.89
CA ASP A 64 3.15 -19.44 15.73
C ASP A 64 2.37 -20.47 14.91
N LYS A 65 2.00 -20.14 13.66
CA LYS A 65 1.34 -21.09 12.75
C LYS A 65 2.27 -22.19 12.28
N ARG A 66 3.54 -21.88 12.01
CA ARG A 66 4.57 -22.85 11.66
C ARG A 66 4.77 -23.85 12.79
N GLN A 67 4.84 -23.38 14.03
CA GLN A 67 4.98 -24.25 15.19
C GLN A 67 3.78 -25.22 15.31
N LYS A 68 2.54 -24.73 15.18
CA LYS A 68 1.33 -25.56 15.22
C LYS A 68 1.29 -26.57 14.07
N TYR A 69 1.69 -26.16 12.88
CA TYR A 69 1.81 -27.06 11.73
C TYR A 69 2.83 -28.17 11.95
N ASP A 70 4.01 -27.84 12.48
CA ASP A 70 5.07 -28.80 12.78
C ASP A 70 4.64 -29.79 13.88
N GLN A 71 3.92 -29.31 14.91
CA GLN A 71 3.33 -30.14 15.97
C GLN A 71 2.25 -31.07 15.42
N PHE A 72 1.31 -30.55 14.62
CA PHE A 72 0.25 -31.35 14.01
C PHE A 72 0.82 -32.41 13.06
N GLY A 73 1.87 -32.08 12.30
CA GLY A 73 2.56 -33.03 11.43
C GLY A 73 3.22 -34.19 12.19
N GLN A 74 3.66 -33.99 13.43
CA GLN A 74 4.16 -35.07 14.29
C GLN A 74 3.02 -35.94 14.83
N TYR A 75 1.94 -35.31 15.31
CA TYR A 75 0.73 -35.99 15.77
C TYR A 75 0.12 -36.88 14.66
N TRP A 76 -0.05 -36.35 13.45
CA TRP A 76 -0.63 -37.07 12.33
C TRP A 76 0.21 -38.29 11.90
N LYS A 77 1.54 -38.19 11.98
CA LYS A 77 2.45 -39.33 11.75
C LYS A 77 2.32 -40.41 12.82
N GLN A 78 2.00 -40.04 14.06
CA GLN A 78 1.83 -40.95 15.18
C GLN A 78 0.49 -41.68 15.13
N VAL A 79 -0.59 -40.96 14.76
CA VAL A 79 -1.93 -41.55 14.56
C VAL A 79 -1.96 -42.48 13.34
N GLY A 80 -1.30 -42.09 12.24
CA GLY A 80 -1.23 -42.89 11.01
C GLY A 80 -0.43 -44.21 11.11
N GLN A 81 0.32 -44.43 12.19
CA GLN A 81 1.09 -45.67 12.43
C GLN A 81 0.34 -46.72 13.29
N GLY A 82 -0.94 -46.52 13.58
CA GLY A 82 -1.81 -47.57 14.11
C GLY A 82 -1.50 -48.01 15.54
N ASN A 83 -1.06 -47.09 16.41
CA ASN A 83 -0.86 -47.41 17.83
C ASN A 83 -2.18 -47.22 18.61
N PRO A 84 -2.88 -48.29 19.06
CA PRO A 84 -4.25 -48.21 19.60
C PRO A 84 -4.34 -47.66 21.03
N TYR A 85 -3.21 -47.27 21.64
CA TYR A 85 -3.10 -46.81 23.02
C TYR A 85 -2.87 -45.28 23.15
N GLY A 86 -3.18 -44.50 22.10
CA GLY A 86 -3.05 -43.03 22.12
C GLY A 86 -4.34 -42.28 22.49
N GLY A 87 -5.36 -42.98 22.97
CA GLY A 87 -6.70 -42.42 23.27
C GLY A 87 -6.84 -41.75 24.63
N VAL A 88 -5.84 -40.99 25.09
CA VAL A 88 -5.95 -40.14 26.29
C VAL A 88 -5.27 -38.83 25.99
N GLY A 89 -6.05 -37.74 26.05
CA GLY A 89 -5.69 -36.35 25.74
C GLY A 89 -4.19 -36.07 25.68
N VAL A 90 -3.63 -36.08 24.47
CA VAL A 90 -2.27 -35.63 24.22
C VAL A 90 -2.35 -34.12 24.05
N ASP A 91 -2.41 -33.41 25.17
CA ASP A 91 -2.23 -31.97 25.22
C ASP A 91 -0.77 -31.65 24.83
N MET A 92 -0.55 -31.42 23.53
CA MET A 92 0.76 -31.15 22.95
C MET A 92 0.93 -29.64 22.82
N GLY A 93 0.96 -28.94 23.97
CA GLY A 93 1.24 -27.51 24.04
C GLY A 93 0.01 -26.60 24.11
N GLY A 94 -1.07 -27.02 24.77
CA GLY A 94 -2.28 -26.25 25.02
C GLY A 94 -3.30 -26.26 23.88
N PHE A 95 -3.15 -27.18 22.92
CA PHE A 95 -4.01 -27.25 21.73
C PHE A 95 -4.45 -28.69 21.49
N ASP A 96 -5.76 -28.93 21.52
CA ASP A 96 -6.35 -30.25 21.32
C ASP A 96 -6.45 -30.54 19.81
N PHE A 97 -5.50 -31.32 19.29
CA PHE A 97 -5.51 -31.73 17.88
C PHE A 97 -6.46 -32.89 17.59
N SER A 98 -7.07 -33.51 18.60
CA SER A 98 -8.01 -34.62 18.42
C SER A 98 -9.38 -34.18 17.89
N GLN A 99 -9.68 -32.88 17.97
CA GLN A 99 -10.92 -32.30 17.45
C GLN A 99 -10.97 -32.19 15.91
N TYR A 100 -9.84 -32.35 15.22
CA TYR A 100 -9.76 -32.22 13.76
C TYR A 100 -9.91 -33.57 13.06
N GLY A 101 -10.96 -33.68 12.23
CA GLY A 101 -11.21 -34.88 11.41
C GLY A 101 -10.34 -34.97 10.15
N SER A 102 -9.76 -33.86 9.68
CA SER A 102 -8.88 -33.82 8.51
C SER A 102 -7.80 -32.74 8.64
N PHE A 103 -6.72 -32.89 7.85
CA PHE A 103 -5.66 -31.88 7.77
C PHE A 103 -6.18 -30.55 7.21
N ASP A 104 -7.10 -30.59 6.23
CA ASP A 104 -7.69 -29.40 5.65
C ASP A 104 -8.57 -28.63 6.68
N ASP A 105 -9.29 -29.33 7.57
CA ASP A 105 -10.07 -28.68 8.64
C ASP A 105 -9.16 -27.92 9.63
N PHE A 106 -8.06 -28.55 10.03
CA PHE A 106 -7.04 -27.92 10.87
C PHE A 106 -6.45 -26.66 10.22
N ILE A 107 -6.06 -26.75 8.94
CA ILE A 107 -5.48 -25.62 8.21
C ILE A 107 -6.48 -24.48 8.03
N ASN A 108 -7.75 -24.80 7.75
CA ASN A 108 -8.78 -23.79 7.61
C ASN A 108 -9.02 -23.01 8.90
N GLU A 109 -8.97 -23.68 10.06
CA GLU A 109 -9.03 -23.00 11.36
C GLU A 109 -7.74 -22.21 11.64
N LEU A 110 -6.57 -22.80 11.38
CA LEU A 110 -5.26 -22.17 11.57
C LEU A 110 -5.10 -20.87 10.76
N LEU A 111 -5.70 -20.84 9.57
CA LEU A 111 -5.72 -19.68 8.69
C LEU A 111 -6.91 -18.74 8.94
N GLY A 112 -7.80 -19.07 9.89
CA GLY A 112 -8.97 -18.25 10.23
C GLY A 112 -9.98 -18.15 9.09
N ARG A 113 -9.99 -19.11 8.15
CA ARG A 113 -10.90 -19.13 6.99
C ARG A 113 -12.34 -19.47 7.37
N PHE A 114 -12.55 -19.99 8.58
CA PHE A 114 -13.87 -20.19 9.20
C PHE A 114 -13.96 -19.39 10.50
N GLY A 115 -14.33 -18.12 10.40
CA GLY A 115 -14.76 -17.31 11.54
C GLY A 115 -16.27 -17.13 11.54
N GLY A 116 -17.03 -18.15 11.98
CA GLY A 116 -18.45 -18.00 12.30
C GLY A 116 -19.34 -19.23 12.09
N GLY A 117 -19.58 -19.98 13.17
CA GLY A 117 -20.86 -20.66 13.45
C GLY A 117 -21.13 -22.01 12.77
N SER A 118 -21.17 -23.06 13.60
CA SER A 118 -21.95 -24.30 13.49
C SER A 118 -22.40 -24.79 12.11
N THR A 119 -21.78 -25.89 11.71
CA THR A 119 -22.34 -27.04 10.97
C THR A 119 -23.87 -27.05 10.76
N ARG A 120 -24.30 -26.81 9.51
CA ARG A 120 -25.29 -27.66 8.82
C ARG A 120 -24.99 -27.70 7.32
N SER A 121 -24.70 -28.90 6.87
CA SER A 121 -24.32 -29.34 5.53
C SER A 121 -25.22 -28.83 4.39
N THR A 122 -24.64 -28.25 3.34
CA THR A 122 -24.63 -28.81 1.96
C THR A 122 -24.41 -27.71 0.90
N ARG A 123 -23.33 -27.90 0.11
CA ARG A 123 -22.99 -27.38 -1.23
C ARG A 123 -22.44 -25.95 -1.38
N GLN A 124 -21.14 -25.94 -1.66
CA GLN A 124 -20.39 -24.88 -2.35
C GLN A 124 -21.06 -24.41 -3.65
N SER A 125 -21.00 -23.12 -3.92
CA SER A 125 -20.68 -22.60 -5.26
C SER A 125 -20.07 -21.20 -5.16
N TYR A 126 -18.76 -21.09 -5.38
CA TYR A 126 -18.12 -19.84 -5.78
C TYR A 126 -18.52 -19.55 -7.23
N SER A 127 -19.36 -18.54 -7.45
CA SER A 127 -19.63 -18.01 -8.78
C SER A 127 -18.92 -16.67 -8.96
N TYR A 128 -17.96 -16.65 -9.89
CA TYR A 128 -17.47 -15.42 -10.49
C TYR A 128 -18.63 -14.77 -11.25
N ARG A 129 -19.04 -13.56 -10.83
CA ARG A 129 -19.97 -12.74 -11.61
C ARG A 129 -19.21 -12.10 -12.77
N THR A 130 -19.25 -12.76 -13.92
CA THR A 130 -19.10 -12.10 -15.22
C THR A 130 -20.41 -11.43 -15.59
N SER A 131 -20.31 -10.13 -15.86
CA SER A 131 -21.34 -9.29 -16.47
C SER A 131 -21.76 -9.85 -17.82
N THR A 132 -23.05 -10.17 -17.98
CA THR A 132 -23.81 -10.03 -19.24
C THR A 132 -25.30 -10.34 -19.04
N GLY A 133 -26.18 -9.38 -19.35
CA GLY A 133 -27.41 -9.63 -20.12
C GLY A 133 -28.67 -10.18 -19.43
N ALA A 134 -29.60 -9.27 -19.15
CA ALA A 134 -31.02 -9.29 -19.52
C ALA A 134 -31.87 -10.60 -19.47
N GLY A 135 -33.00 -10.53 -18.75
CA GLY A 135 -34.26 -11.14 -19.19
C GLY A 135 -34.99 -12.04 -18.17
N PRO A 136 -36.34 -12.12 -18.23
CA PRO A 136 -37.19 -12.04 -17.04
C PRO A 136 -38.12 -13.24 -16.80
N GLY A 137 -38.61 -13.36 -15.56
CA GLY A 137 -39.69 -14.26 -15.15
C GLY A 137 -39.16 -15.52 -14.46
N GLY A 138 -39.66 -15.96 -13.31
CA GLY A 138 -40.80 -15.53 -12.51
C GLY A 138 -41.05 -16.65 -11.51
N PHE A 139 -41.33 -16.31 -10.25
CA PHE A 139 -42.38 -16.90 -9.40
C PHE A 139 -42.24 -16.27 -8.03
N GLY A 140 -43.23 -15.47 -7.67
CA GLY A 140 -43.27 -14.71 -6.45
C GLY A 140 -43.92 -15.45 -5.28
N SER A 141 -43.92 -14.71 -4.18
CA SER A 141 -44.86 -14.79 -3.06
C SER A 141 -44.60 -15.85 -2.01
N PHE A 142 -43.83 -15.47 -0.98
CA PHE A 142 -44.21 -15.61 0.42
C PHE A 142 -43.51 -14.49 1.20
N ASN A 143 -44.11 -13.31 1.20
CA ASN A 143 -43.76 -12.22 2.11
C ASN A 143 -44.99 -11.98 3.00
N ASP A 144 -45.08 -12.66 4.14
CA ASP A 144 -45.90 -12.23 5.27
C ASP A 144 -45.57 -13.01 6.54
N PHE A 145 -44.51 -12.61 7.24
CA PHE A 145 -44.43 -12.63 8.70
C PHE A 145 -43.36 -11.61 9.08
N GLY A 146 -43.80 -10.42 9.48
CA GLY A 146 -42.95 -9.33 9.91
C GLY A 146 -42.14 -9.70 11.15
N PHE A 147 -40.91 -10.16 10.93
CA PHE A 147 -39.81 -9.83 11.82
C PHE A 147 -39.00 -8.74 11.13
N GLN A 148 -39.24 -7.51 11.57
CA GLN A 148 -38.29 -6.44 11.37
C GLN A 148 -37.04 -6.87 12.14
N ASP A 149 -36.10 -7.49 11.43
CA ASP A 149 -34.74 -7.65 11.91
C ASP A 149 -34.22 -6.24 12.13
N ALA A 150 -34.39 -5.77 13.37
CA ALA A 150 -33.72 -4.61 13.90
C ALA A 150 -32.24 -4.98 13.91
N GLY A 151 -31.61 -4.84 12.74
CA GLY A 151 -30.18 -4.96 12.59
C GLY A 151 -29.57 -4.15 13.71
N VAL A 152 -28.88 -4.85 14.61
CA VAL A 152 -28.14 -4.28 15.73
C VAL A 152 -27.38 -3.09 15.18
N GLY A 153 -27.79 -1.88 15.56
CA GLY A 153 -27.25 -0.64 15.01
C GLY A 153 -25.76 -0.57 15.27
N THR A 154 -24.97 -1.01 14.29
CA THR A 154 -23.51 -0.88 14.30
C THR A 154 -23.21 0.60 14.41
N ALA A 155 -22.39 0.97 15.40
CA ALA A 155 -22.05 2.35 15.66
C ALA A 155 -21.53 3.02 14.37
N GLN A 156 -22.03 4.21 14.06
CA GLN A 156 -21.71 4.89 12.81
C GLN A 156 -20.28 5.45 12.86
N ASP A 157 -19.48 5.06 11.88
CA ASP A 157 -18.16 5.64 11.68
C ASP A 157 -18.29 7.12 11.29
N THR A 158 -17.42 7.95 11.85
CA THR A 158 -17.40 9.40 11.61
C THR A 158 -16.19 9.76 10.78
N GLU A 159 -16.34 10.69 9.85
CA GLU A 159 -15.21 11.25 9.10
C GLU A 159 -15.00 12.71 9.47
N ALA A 160 -13.74 13.10 9.64
CA ALA A 160 -13.36 14.50 9.80
C ALA A 160 -12.11 14.82 8.98
N ILE A 161 -11.95 16.09 8.63
CA ILE A 161 -10.79 16.56 7.86
C ILE A 161 -9.77 17.14 8.83
N ILE A 162 -8.50 16.80 8.62
CA ILE A 162 -7.38 17.40 9.36
C ILE A 162 -6.45 18.11 8.38
N SER A 163 -6.30 19.42 8.57
CA SER A 163 -5.40 20.24 7.77
C SER A 163 -4.00 20.25 8.38
N LEU A 164 -3.01 19.90 7.57
CA LEU A 164 -1.59 19.90 7.92
C LEU A 164 -0.81 20.82 6.99
N THR A 165 0.24 21.44 7.52
CA THR A 165 1.27 22.06 6.70
C THR A 165 2.16 20.99 6.06
N PHE A 166 2.92 21.36 5.02
CA PHE A 166 3.91 20.46 4.42
C PHE A 166 4.95 20.01 5.45
N SER A 167 5.42 20.90 6.32
CA SER A 167 6.42 20.55 7.35
C SER A 167 5.89 19.54 8.36
N GLU A 168 4.67 19.75 8.88
CA GLU A 168 4.01 18.80 9.79
C GLU A 168 3.82 17.42 9.16
N ALA A 169 3.36 17.38 7.91
CA ALA A 169 3.13 16.12 7.21
C ALA A 169 4.44 15.43 6.80
N PHE A 170 5.49 16.20 6.52
CA PHE A 170 6.81 15.70 6.17
C PHE A 170 7.50 15.04 7.38
N HIS A 171 7.58 15.72 8.53
CA HIS A 171 8.23 15.18 9.72
C HIS A 171 7.33 14.25 10.55
N GLY A 172 6.02 14.32 10.35
CA GLY A 172 5.05 13.72 11.25
C GLY A 172 4.83 14.59 12.49
N VAL A 173 3.64 14.54 13.05
CA VAL A 173 3.25 15.40 14.17
C VAL A 173 2.28 14.69 15.10
N GLN A 174 2.34 15.00 16.39
CA GLN A 174 1.25 14.73 17.32
C GLN A 174 0.39 15.99 17.40
N LYS A 175 -0.82 15.92 16.86
CA LYS A 175 -1.72 17.07 16.79
C LYS A 175 -2.94 16.82 17.66
N ARG A 176 -3.25 17.83 18.46
CA ARG A 176 -4.47 17.90 19.24
C ARG A 176 -5.61 18.38 18.35
N PHE A 177 -6.68 17.61 18.30
CA PHE A 177 -7.84 17.89 17.48
C PHE A 177 -9.10 17.94 18.36
N ASN A 178 -9.95 18.94 18.13
CA ASN A 178 -11.23 19.06 18.82
C ASN A 178 -12.33 18.49 17.92
N LEU A 179 -12.95 17.40 18.36
CA LEU A 179 -14.11 16.80 17.72
C LEU A 179 -15.35 17.13 18.56
N GLY A 180 -16.07 18.18 18.18
CA GLY A 180 -17.22 18.68 18.94
C GLY A 180 -16.79 19.10 20.34
N ASN A 181 -17.15 18.30 21.34
CA ASN A 181 -16.91 18.58 22.77
C ASN A 181 -15.71 17.81 23.34
N GLU A 182 -15.04 16.98 22.53
CA GLU A 182 -13.90 16.18 22.96
C GLU A 182 -12.61 16.59 22.26
N THR A 183 -11.53 16.63 23.04
CA THR A 183 -10.17 16.84 22.55
C THR A 183 -9.46 15.50 22.44
N ILE A 184 -8.90 15.23 21.26
CA ILE A 184 -8.23 13.96 20.93
C ILE A 184 -6.81 14.28 20.45
N ASP A 185 -5.82 13.61 21.04
CA ASP A 185 -4.43 13.68 20.58
C ASP A 185 -4.17 12.55 19.58
N VAL A 186 -3.82 12.92 18.34
CA VAL A 186 -3.61 11.96 17.25
C VAL A 186 -2.17 12.06 16.73
N ARG A 187 -1.51 10.90 16.63
CA ARG A 187 -0.18 10.80 16.03
C ARG A 187 -0.29 10.54 14.54
N ILE A 188 0.24 11.47 13.75
CA ILE A 188 0.26 11.41 12.30
C ILE A 188 1.69 11.00 11.88
N PRO A 189 1.85 9.90 11.14
CA PRO A 189 3.16 9.45 10.69
C PRO A 189 3.76 10.43 9.67
N ALA A 190 5.09 10.48 9.64
CA ALA A 190 5.85 11.19 8.62
C ALA A 190 5.50 10.69 7.21
N GLY A 191 5.45 11.59 6.25
CA GLY A 191 5.12 11.28 4.86
C GLY A 191 3.62 11.17 4.56
N ALA A 192 2.75 11.69 5.43
CA ALA A 192 1.31 11.72 5.18
C ALA A 192 0.99 12.51 3.89
N LYS A 193 0.32 11.88 2.92
CA LYS A 193 -0.06 12.50 1.65
C LYS A 193 -1.48 13.09 1.73
N PRO A 194 -1.83 14.07 0.86
CA PRO A 194 -3.21 14.51 0.72
C PRO A 194 -4.14 13.32 0.46
N GLY A 195 -5.28 13.28 1.14
CA GLY A 195 -6.26 12.19 1.05
C GLY A 195 -5.95 10.95 1.91
N THR A 196 -4.82 10.91 2.63
CA THR A 196 -4.53 9.80 3.56
C THR A 196 -5.64 9.70 4.61
N ARG A 197 -6.21 8.50 4.79
CA ARG A 197 -7.24 8.23 5.82
C ARG A 197 -6.58 7.58 7.04
N LEU A 198 -6.68 8.24 8.19
CA LEU A 198 -6.14 7.78 9.47
C LEU A 198 -7.27 7.36 10.40
N ARG A 199 -7.28 6.09 10.81
CA ARG A 199 -8.29 5.55 11.72
C ARG A 199 -7.91 5.81 13.18
N VAL A 200 -8.79 6.45 13.92
CA VAL A 200 -8.71 6.65 15.37
C VAL A 200 -9.81 5.82 16.02
N ARG A 201 -9.40 4.72 16.67
CA ARG A 201 -10.32 3.71 17.20
C ARG A 201 -11.17 4.26 18.36
N GLY A 202 -12.47 3.97 18.36
CA GLY A 202 -13.40 4.28 19.46
C GLY A 202 -13.63 5.78 19.68
N LYS A 203 -13.43 6.60 18.65
CA LYS A 203 -13.63 8.05 18.68
C LYS A 203 -14.70 8.55 17.69
N GLY A 204 -15.45 7.64 17.09
CA GLY A 204 -16.62 7.96 16.27
C GLY A 204 -17.86 8.25 17.11
N GLN A 205 -18.99 8.44 16.43
CA GLN A 205 -20.27 8.73 17.08
C GLN A 205 -20.72 7.58 18.00
N ILE A 206 -21.39 7.95 19.09
CA ILE A 206 -22.05 7.01 19.99
C ILE A 206 -23.37 6.63 19.34
N SER A 207 -23.61 5.34 19.15
CA SER A 207 -24.91 4.84 18.71
C SER A 207 -25.95 5.06 19.81
N PRO A 208 -27.06 5.78 19.56
CA PRO A 208 -28.10 6.00 20.57
C PRO A 208 -28.72 4.71 21.09
N LEU A 209 -28.72 3.64 20.27
CA LEU A 209 -29.37 2.36 20.57
C LEU A 209 -28.43 1.38 21.29
N THR A 210 -27.17 1.28 20.86
CA THR A 210 -26.22 0.27 21.38
C THR A 210 -25.23 0.84 22.39
N GLN A 211 -25.20 2.17 22.59
CA GLN A 211 -24.22 2.88 23.44
C GLN A 211 -22.74 2.63 23.06
N GLN A 212 -22.48 1.92 21.95
CA GLN A 212 -21.14 1.67 21.44
C GLN A 212 -20.67 2.87 20.60
N ARG A 213 -19.37 3.17 20.71
CA ARG A 213 -18.71 4.18 19.87
C ARG A 213 -18.18 3.55 18.59
N GLY A 214 -18.45 4.20 17.46
CA GLY A 214 -17.81 3.89 16.19
C GLY A 214 -16.35 4.38 16.14
N ASP A 215 -15.74 4.31 14.97
CA ASP A 215 -14.39 4.85 14.75
C ASP A 215 -14.43 6.23 14.07
N LEU A 216 -13.35 6.98 14.24
CA LEU A 216 -13.14 8.25 13.55
C LEU A 216 -12.09 8.06 12.45
N TYR A 217 -12.44 8.39 11.22
CA TYR A 217 -11.50 8.46 10.11
C TYR A 217 -11.14 9.92 9.84
N LEU A 218 -9.86 10.23 10.03
CA LEU A 218 -9.31 11.54 9.70
C LEU A 218 -8.77 11.52 8.28
N LYS A 219 -9.35 12.34 7.40
CA LYS A 219 -8.84 12.58 6.06
C LYS A 219 -7.83 13.72 6.11
N VAL A 220 -6.58 13.43 5.77
CA VAL A 220 -5.50 14.42 5.75
C VAL A 220 -5.66 15.33 4.53
N GLU A 221 -5.68 16.64 4.76
CA GLU A 221 -5.53 17.65 3.72
C GLU A 221 -4.26 18.46 3.98
N LEU A 222 -3.49 18.69 2.92
CA LEU A 222 -2.29 19.52 3.02
C LEU A 222 -2.59 20.93 2.56
N GLN A 223 -2.17 21.90 3.34
CA GLN A 223 -2.18 23.30 2.94
C GLN A 223 -1.23 23.49 1.76
N SER A 224 -1.60 24.35 0.81
CA SER A 224 -0.73 24.69 -0.31
C SER A 224 0.57 25.33 0.20
N HIS A 225 1.69 24.94 -0.40
CA HIS A 225 2.99 25.52 -0.08
C HIS A 225 3.44 26.44 -1.22
N PRO A 226 3.99 27.64 -0.93
CA PRO A 226 4.33 28.61 -1.98
C PRO A 226 5.44 28.13 -2.91
N PHE A 227 6.34 27.27 -2.41
CA PHE A 227 7.53 26.83 -3.15
C PHE A 227 7.50 25.35 -3.57
N PHE A 228 6.73 24.52 -2.86
CA PHE A 228 6.75 23.06 -3.04
C PHE A 228 5.38 22.60 -3.50
N GLN A 229 5.35 21.73 -4.49
CA GLN A 229 4.12 21.20 -5.06
C GLN A 229 4.28 19.70 -5.28
N PHE A 230 3.16 18.98 -5.33
CA PHE A 230 3.18 17.57 -5.70
C PHE A 230 2.88 17.41 -7.19
N GLU A 231 3.71 16.64 -7.88
CA GLU A 231 3.44 16.16 -9.24
C GLU A 231 3.48 14.63 -9.22
N GLY A 232 2.30 14.02 -9.16
CA GLY A 232 2.15 12.59 -8.86
C GLY A 232 2.75 12.26 -7.49
N ASP A 233 3.76 11.39 -7.48
CA ASP A 233 4.45 10.96 -6.26
C ASP A 233 5.70 11.78 -5.90
N ASN A 234 6.08 12.73 -6.76
CA ASN A 234 7.30 13.52 -6.58
C ASN A 234 6.99 14.89 -6.00
N LEU A 235 7.95 15.40 -5.22
CA LEU A 235 7.93 16.79 -4.78
C LEU A 235 8.59 17.65 -5.85
N VAL A 236 7.94 18.73 -6.26
CA VAL A 236 8.44 19.64 -7.29
C VAL A 236 8.65 21.02 -6.69
N CYS A 237 9.73 21.67 -7.06
CA CYS A 237 9.92 23.10 -6.84
C CYS A 237 10.41 23.78 -8.12
N GLU A 238 10.20 25.08 -8.21
CA GLU A 238 10.71 25.90 -9.31
C GLU A 238 11.82 26.80 -8.77
N VAL A 239 13.01 26.70 -9.35
CA VAL A 239 14.17 27.50 -8.93
C VAL A 239 14.51 28.50 -10.03
N PRO A 240 14.41 29.81 -9.74
CA PRO A 240 14.82 30.84 -10.69
C PRO A 240 16.35 30.88 -10.78
N ILE A 241 16.86 30.97 -12.00
CA ILE A 241 18.28 31.14 -12.31
C ILE A 241 18.46 32.31 -13.27
N THR A 242 19.65 32.92 -13.29
CA THR A 242 19.93 34.01 -14.22
C THR A 242 20.25 33.48 -15.64
N PRO A 243 20.14 34.34 -16.68
CA PRO A 243 20.47 33.93 -18.04
C PRO A 243 21.94 33.50 -18.21
N ASP A 244 22.86 34.13 -17.49
CA ASP A 244 24.28 33.76 -17.53
C ASP A 244 24.55 32.40 -16.86
N GLU A 245 23.93 32.11 -15.71
CA GLU A 245 23.99 30.79 -15.07
C GLU A 245 23.45 29.69 -16.01
N ALA A 246 22.37 29.97 -16.72
CA ALA A 246 21.78 29.03 -17.67
C ALA A 246 22.73 28.74 -18.86
N VAL A 247 23.45 29.76 -19.34
CA VAL A 247 24.35 29.64 -20.50
C VAL A 247 25.69 29.04 -20.13
N LEU A 248 26.32 29.52 -19.05
CA LEU A 248 27.68 29.16 -18.64
C LEU A 248 27.72 27.93 -17.73
N GLY A 249 26.60 27.60 -17.07
CA GLY A 249 26.56 26.67 -15.96
C GLY A 249 26.97 27.35 -14.65
N ALA A 250 26.48 26.82 -13.54
CA ALA A 250 26.69 27.39 -12.21
C ALA A 250 26.53 26.32 -11.12
N SER A 251 26.84 26.69 -9.88
CA SER A 251 26.50 25.88 -8.70
C SER A 251 25.48 26.68 -7.89
N ILE A 252 24.25 26.19 -7.83
CA ILE A 252 23.14 26.90 -7.17
C ILE A 252 22.73 26.18 -5.89
N GLU A 253 22.23 26.96 -4.93
CA GLU A 253 21.64 26.42 -3.72
C GLU A 253 20.15 26.14 -3.93
N VAL A 254 19.74 24.89 -3.79
CA VAL A 254 18.34 24.47 -3.96
C VAL A 254 17.73 24.11 -2.61
N PRO A 255 16.62 24.76 -2.21
CA PRO A 255 15.90 24.38 -1.01
C PRO A 255 15.27 22.99 -1.14
N THR A 256 15.48 22.14 -0.14
CA THR A 256 14.79 20.85 0.02
C THR A 256 14.04 20.84 1.36
N PRO A 257 13.10 19.90 1.58
CA PRO A 257 12.38 19.80 2.85
C PRO A 257 13.27 19.62 4.10
N ASP A 258 14.48 19.06 3.95
CA ASP A 258 15.43 18.86 5.06
C ASP A 258 16.47 20.00 5.20
N GLY A 259 16.38 21.03 4.36
CA GLY A 259 17.39 22.10 4.24
C GLY A 259 17.93 22.23 2.82
N SER A 260 18.89 23.12 2.63
CA SER A 260 19.42 23.42 1.29
C SER A 260 20.47 22.40 0.81
N VAL A 261 20.55 22.20 -0.50
CA VAL A 261 21.57 21.37 -1.16
C VAL A 261 22.18 22.14 -2.33
N ASN A 262 23.50 22.07 -2.47
CA ASN A 262 24.19 22.65 -3.62
C ASN A 262 24.08 21.74 -4.85
N VAL A 263 23.62 22.28 -5.97
CA VAL A 263 23.36 21.56 -7.23
C VAL A 263 24.15 22.20 -8.36
N LYS A 264 24.93 21.39 -9.07
CA LYS A 264 25.67 21.82 -10.25
C LYS A 264 24.78 21.84 -11.49
N LEU A 265 24.60 23.02 -12.07
CA LEU A 265 23.93 23.23 -13.35
C LEU A 265 24.93 23.03 -14.50
N PRO A 266 24.60 22.21 -15.51
CA PRO A 266 25.38 22.17 -16.73
C PRO A 266 25.23 23.47 -17.53
N ALA A 267 26.17 23.74 -18.43
CA ALA A 267 26.03 24.83 -19.40
C ALA A 267 24.90 24.53 -20.40
N GLY A 268 24.17 25.57 -20.81
CA GLY A 268 23.08 25.46 -21.79
C GLY A 268 21.77 24.85 -21.26
N VAL A 269 21.46 25.04 -19.98
CA VAL A 269 20.19 24.60 -19.38
C VAL A 269 19.02 25.37 -19.97
N ARG A 270 17.90 24.67 -20.17
CA ARG A 270 16.67 25.25 -20.72
C ARG A 270 15.68 25.59 -19.61
N SER A 271 14.90 26.65 -19.80
CA SER A 271 13.75 26.92 -18.93
C SER A 271 12.75 25.76 -19.01
N GLY A 272 12.18 25.37 -17.88
CA GLY A 272 11.33 24.19 -17.70
C GLY A 272 12.09 22.85 -17.59
N GLN A 273 13.40 22.82 -17.81
CA GLN A 273 14.18 21.60 -17.63
C GLN A 273 14.14 21.16 -16.17
N SER A 274 13.84 19.88 -15.93
CA SER A 274 13.74 19.31 -14.59
C SER A 274 15.02 18.58 -14.21
N LEU A 275 15.63 18.98 -13.09
CA LEU A 275 16.76 18.28 -12.47
C LEU A 275 16.25 17.43 -11.31
N ARG A 276 16.73 16.18 -11.22
CA ARG A 276 16.27 15.23 -10.22
C ARG A 276 17.24 15.10 -9.06
N LEU A 277 16.81 15.49 -7.87
CA LEU A 277 17.52 15.29 -6.61
C LEU A 277 17.04 13.99 -5.96
N ARG A 278 17.85 12.94 -6.10
CA ARG A 278 17.50 11.60 -5.62
C ARG A 278 17.43 11.56 -4.10
N GLY A 279 16.36 10.99 -3.56
CA GLY A 279 16.18 10.81 -2.10
C GLY A 279 15.97 12.12 -1.31
N LYS A 280 15.76 13.24 -2.00
CA LYS A 280 15.46 14.56 -1.39
C LYS A 280 13.98 14.92 -1.41
N GLY A 281 13.13 14.04 -1.92
CA GLY A 281 11.69 14.22 -1.98
C GLY A 281 10.96 13.78 -0.71
N TRP A 282 9.65 13.56 -0.87
CA TRP A 282 8.72 13.24 0.20
C TRP A 282 9.00 11.87 0.86
N PRO A 283 8.81 11.71 2.18
CA PRO A 283 8.99 10.43 2.85
C PRO A 283 7.92 9.42 2.41
N GLN A 284 8.35 8.18 2.22
CA GLN A 284 7.49 7.08 1.77
C GLN A 284 7.59 5.92 2.76
N PRO A 285 6.47 5.43 3.34
CA PRO A 285 6.48 4.42 4.40
C PRO A 285 7.20 3.10 4.07
N LYS A 286 7.33 2.75 2.78
CA LYS A 286 7.95 1.49 2.33
C LYS A 286 9.24 1.65 1.53
N SER A 287 9.50 2.84 0.97
CA SER A 287 10.60 3.09 0.03
C SER A 287 11.64 4.09 0.57
N GLY A 288 11.47 4.55 1.80
CA GLY A 288 12.34 5.55 2.42
C GLY A 288 12.00 6.96 1.95
N ARG A 289 12.71 7.47 0.95
CA ARG A 289 12.56 8.84 0.43
C ARG A 289 12.29 8.83 -1.06
N GLY A 290 11.32 9.63 -1.49
CA GLY A 290 11.10 9.94 -2.90
C GLY A 290 12.14 10.92 -3.45
N ASP A 291 11.95 11.33 -4.70
CA ASP A 291 12.81 12.29 -5.38
C ASP A 291 12.19 13.69 -5.35
N GLN A 292 13.05 14.71 -5.38
CA GLN A 292 12.64 16.10 -5.61
C GLN A 292 13.00 16.48 -7.06
N LEU A 293 12.02 17.00 -7.79
CA LEU A 293 12.20 17.53 -9.14
C LEU A 293 12.32 19.05 -9.05
N VAL A 294 13.44 19.56 -9.53
CA VAL A 294 13.76 20.98 -9.55
C VAL A 294 13.55 21.48 -10.97
N LYS A 295 12.45 22.19 -11.20
CA LYS A 295 12.17 22.86 -12.47
C LYS A 295 12.96 24.15 -12.53
N ILE A 296 13.79 24.29 -13.55
CA ILE A 296 14.59 25.49 -13.74
C ILE A 296 13.77 26.54 -14.45
N ALA A 297 13.76 27.76 -13.92
CA ALA A 297 13.10 28.90 -14.55
C ALA A 297 14.14 29.99 -14.82
N ILE A 298 14.33 30.37 -16.07
CA ILE A 298 15.26 31.46 -16.39
C ILE A 298 14.55 32.78 -16.07
N ALA A 299 14.99 33.46 -15.02
CA ALA A 299 14.46 34.72 -14.57
C ALA A 299 15.22 35.89 -15.21
N THR A 300 14.50 36.82 -15.83
CA THR A 300 15.09 38.03 -16.39
C THR A 300 15.06 39.17 -15.38
N PRO A 301 16.18 39.85 -15.10
CA PRO A 301 16.18 41.03 -14.24
C PRO A 301 15.31 42.13 -14.86
N ARG A 302 14.51 42.81 -14.03
CA ARG A 302 13.63 43.92 -14.47
C ARG A 302 14.41 45.21 -14.67
N ASP A 303 15.35 45.48 -13.76
CA ASP A 303 16.18 46.66 -13.77
C ASP A 303 17.63 46.21 -13.97
N ILE A 304 18.27 46.75 -15.01
CA ILE A 304 19.67 46.45 -15.35
C ILE A 304 20.48 47.74 -15.39
N SER A 305 21.73 47.66 -14.96
CA SER A 305 22.69 48.75 -15.03
C SER A 305 23.04 49.10 -16.48
N GLN A 306 23.61 50.29 -16.69
CA GLN A 306 24.08 50.71 -18.01
C GLN A 306 25.15 49.75 -18.57
N GLN A 307 26.01 49.21 -17.70
CA GLN A 307 27.04 48.24 -18.08
C GLN A 307 26.42 46.89 -18.51
N GLU A 308 25.48 46.34 -17.75
CA GLU A 308 24.78 45.10 -18.13
C GLU A 308 24.06 45.26 -19.48
N ARG A 309 23.41 46.41 -19.69
CA ARG A 309 22.77 46.71 -20.97
C ARG A 309 23.76 46.69 -22.13
N GLU A 310 24.92 47.31 -21.98
CA GLU A 310 25.97 47.30 -23.00
C GLU A 310 26.39 45.85 -23.35
N TYR A 311 26.56 44.99 -22.34
CA TYR A 311 26.89 43.57 -22.57
C TYR A 311 25.77 42.80 -23.28
N TYR A 312 24.51 43.03 -22.92
CA TYR A 312 23.39 42.41 -23.63
C TYR A 312 23.27 42.88 -25.09
N GLU A 313 23.58 44.16 -25.37
CA GLU A 313 23.65 44.69 -26.74
C GLU A 313 24.77 44.04 -27.56
N LYS A 314 25.96 43.85 -26.97
CA LYS A 314 27.06 43.10 -27.59
C LYS A 314 26.68 41.65 -27.87
N ILE A 315 26.08 40.96 -26.90
CA ILE A 315 25.58 39.58 -27.08
C ILE A 315 24.53 39.53 -28.20
N ARG A 316 23.63 40.51 -28.27
CA ARG A 316 22.60 40.59 -29.32
C ARG A 316 23.23 40.75 -30.70
N ALA A 317 24.27 41.57 -30.85
CA ALA A 317 24.94 41.82 -32.13
C ALA A 317 25.65 40.57 -32.68
N ILE A 318 26.26 39.75 -31.82
CA ILE A 318 27.01 38.54 -32.22
C ILE A 318 26.15 37.26 -32.23
N ARG A 319 24.88 37.33 -31.82
CA ARG A 319 24.03 36.16 -31.61
C ARG A 319 23.79 35.40 -32.92
N THR A 320 24.15 34.12 -32.93
CA THR A 320 23.85 33.18 -34.02
C THR A 320 22.58 32.34 -33.78
N TYR A 321 22.18 32.17 -32.52
CA TYR A 321 21.04 31.33 -32.15
C TYR A 321 19.68 32.06 -32.25
N ASN A 322 18.73 31.48 -32.99
CA ASN A 322 17.36 31.98 -33.09
C ASN A 322 16.37 30.99 -32.45
N PRO A 323 15.83 31.29 -31.24
CA PRO A 323 14.90 30.39 -30.56
C PRO A 323 13.53 30.26 -31.25
N ARG A 324 13.19 31.12 -32.21
CA ARG A 324 11.89 31.13 -32.90
C ARG A 324 11.92 30.53 -34.31
N SER A 325 13.04 29.95 -34.72
CA SER A 325 13.23 29.38 -36.07
C SER A 325 12.16 28.34 -36.43
N HIS A 326 11.80 27.47 -35.48
CA HIS A 326 10.81 26.40 -35.69
C HIS A 326 9.35 26.90 -35.80
N LEU A 327 9.05 28.12 -35.35
CA LEU A 327 7.67 28.65 -35.36
C LEU A 327 7.19 29.06 -36.76
N GLN A 328 8.11 29.30 -37.70
CA GLN A 328 7.78 29.80 -39.04
C GLN A 328 6.99 28.80 -39.89
N ASN A 329 7.05 27.51 -39.55
CA ASN A 329 6.46 26.42 -40.33
C ASN A 329 5.20 25.82 -39.68
N ILE A 330 4.73 26.37 -38.56
CA ILE A 330 3.53 25.87 -37.88
C ILE A 330 2.31 26.48 -38.54
N ARG A 331 1.50 25.65 -39.20
CA ARG A 331 0.17 25.97 -39.74
C ARG A 331 -0.80 24.86 -39.32
N LEU A 332 -2.08 25.20 -39.14
CA LEU A 332 -3.15 24.24 -38.83
C LEU A 332 -3.57 23.46 -40.08
#